data_AF-A0A1Y0VNI6-F1
#
_entry.id   AF-A0A1Y0VNI6-F1
#
_cell.length_a   1.000
_cell.length_b   1.000
_cell.length_c   1.000
_cell.angle_alpha   90.00
_cell.angle_beta   90.00
_cell.angle_gamma   90.00
#
_symmetry.space_group_name_H-M   'P 1'
#
loop_
_entity.id
_entity.type
_entity.pdbx_description
1 polymer ?
#
loop_
_entity_poly.entity_id
_entity_poly.type
_entity_poly.pdbx_seq_one_letter_code
_entity_poly.pdbx_strand_id
1 'polypeptide(L)'
;MKNIDELEVERTKLDRKLRRAKNEKAEINIQIEELQDQIGKLEQQELQLFQGRELQTAAWKYVRTKSNPNKASWWKVVKTDKTKPKEVVQVLADIDVNLIKREPDVSAIKRYVAEGRFIVREGGQLIDTETGMVLPYRAKRKADKLTVKAVEA
;
A
#
# COMPACT_ATOMS: atom_id res chain seq x y z
N MET A 1 -16.55 65.74 -26.60
CA MET A 1 -17.28 64.48 -26.32
C MET A 1 -16.89 63.50 -27.41
N LYS A 2 -16.49 62.26 -27.08
CA LYS A 2 -16.30 61.22 -28.11
C LYS A 2 -17.65 60.97 -28.78
N ASN A 3 -17.67 60.91 -30.11
CA ASN A 3 -18.91 60.58 -30.82
C ASN A 3 -19.23 59.09 -30.63
N ILE A 4 -20.53 58.74 -30.64
CA ILE A 4 -21.00 57.36 -30.42
C ILE A 4 -20.30 56.37 -31.37
N ASP A 5 -20.05 56.78 -32.61
CA ASP A 5 -19.34 55.97 -33.61
C ASP A 5 -17.90 55.64 -33.20
N GLU A 6 -17.19 56.54 -32.53
CA GLU A 6 -15.82 56.31 -32.06
C GLU A 6 -15.80 55.27 -30.93
N LEU A 7 -16.81 55.32 -30.05
CA LEU A 7 -16.98 54.34 -28.97
C LEU A 7 -17.37 52.96 -29.50
N GLU A 8 -18.19 52.88 -30.56
CA GLU A 8 -18.52 51.61 -31.22
C GLU A 8 -17.29 50.97 -31.89
N VAL A 9 -16.44 51.78 -32.54
CA VAL A 9 -15.19 51.30 -33.13
C VAL A 9 -14.22 50.80 -32.06
N GLU A 10 -14.08 51.51 -30.94
CA GLU A 10 -13.27 51.08 -29.80
C GLU A 10 -13.80 49.78 -29.17
N ARG A 11 -15.11 49.68 -28.94
CA ARG A 11 -15.76 48.46 -28.44
C ARG A 11 -15.51 47.26 -29.36
N THR A 12 -15.68 47.46 -30.67
CA THR A 12 -15.46 46.40 -31.67
C THR A 12 -13.99 45.92 -31.67
N LYS A 13 -13.03 46.83 -31.50
CA LYS A 13 -11.61 46.48 -31.36
C LYS A 13 -11.35 45.68 -30.08
N LEU A 14 -11.94 46.08 -28.95
CA LEU A 14 -11.83 45.37 -27.68
C LEU A 14 -12.47 43.98 -27.75
N ASP A 15 -13.65 43.84 -28.36
CA ASP A 15 -14.30 42.55 -28.56
C ASP A 15 -13.45 41.59 -29.40
N ARG A 16 -12.79 42.09 -30.46
CA ARG A 16 -11.85 41.29 -31.25
C ARG A 16 -10.64 40.84 -30.42
N LYS A 17 -10.07 41.73 -29.60
CA LYS A 17 -8.96 41.39 -28.70
C LYS A 17 -9.39 40.35 -27.66
N LEU A 18 -10.58 40.49 -27.08
CA LEU A 18 -11.14 39.55 -26.11
C LEU A 18 -11.36 38.17 -26.73
N ARG A 19 -11.88 38.10 -27.96
CA ARG A 19 -12.04 36.83 -28.69
C ARG A 19 -10.69 36.16 -28.94
N ARG A 20 -9.66 36.91 -29.33
CA ARG A 20 -8.30 36.37 -29.51
C ARG A 20 -7.74 35.82 -28.21
N ALA A 21 -7.79 36.59 -27.12
CA ALA A 21 -7.31 36.16 -25.82
C ALA A 21 -8.06 34.91 -25.29
N LYS A 22 -9.36 34.78 -25.56
CA LYS A 22 -10.13 33.57 -25.22
C LYS A 22 -9.67 32.35 -26.02
N ASN A 23 -9.37 32.53 -27.30
CA ASN A 23 -8.86 31.44 -28.15
C ASN A 23 -7.45 31.02 -27.71
N GLU A 24 -6.57 31.97 -27.44
CA GLU A 24 -5.22 31.69 -26.89
C GLU A 24 -5.29 30.94 -25.55
N LYS A 25 -6.21 31.34 -24.66
CA LYS A 25 -6.44 30.60 -23.40
C LYS A 25 -6.88 29.15 -23.65
N ALA A 26 -7.77 28.93 -24.63
CA ALA A 26 -8.22 27.57 -24.95
C ALA A 26 -7.07 26.72 -25.50
N GLU A 27 -6.22 27.30 -26.34
CA GLU A 27 -5.03 26.63 -26.88
C GLU A 27 -4.01 26.30 -25.79
N ILE A 28 -3.76 27.22 -24.86
CA ILE A 28 -2.90 26.98 -23.69
C ILE A 28 -3.46 25.85 -22.81
N ASN A 29 -4.78 25.81 -22.60
CA ASN A 29 -5.39 24.74 -21.81
C ASN A 29 -5.20 23.36 -22.46
N ILE A 30 -5.34 23.27 -23.78
CA ILE A 30 -5.08 22.03 -24.53
C ILE A 30 -3.62 21.61 -24.36
N GLN A 31 -2.68 22.56 -24.47
CA GLN A 31 -1.26 22.29 -24.25
C GLN A 31 -0.97 21.81 -22.81
N ILE A 32 -1.66 22.35 -21.81
CA ILE A 32 -1.56 21.89 -20.42
C ILE A 32 -2.02 20.44 -20.30
N GLU A 33 -3.18 20.09 -20.88
CA GLU A 33 -3.70 18.73 -20.86
C GLU A 33 -2.74 17.75 -21.56
N GLU A 34 -2.21 18.12 -22.73
CA GLU A 34 -1.23 17.30 -23.44
C GLU A 34 0.05 17.07 -22.62
N LEU A 35 0.57 18.11 -21.95
CA LEU A 35 1.74 17.98 -21.08
C LEU A 35 1.46 17.12 -19.85
N GLN A 36 0.25 17.22 -19.27
CA GLN A 36 -0.17 16.35 -18.17
C GLN A 36 -0.23 14.89 -18.60
N ASP A 37 -0.77 14.60 -19.79
CA ASP A 37 -0.80 13.25 -20.36
C ASP A 37 0.61 12.70 -20.63
N GLN A 38 1.53 13.55 -21.12
CA GLN A 38 2.92 13.16 -21.32
C GLN A 38 3.63 12.85 -20.00
N ILE A 39 3.41 13.67 -18.96
CA ILE A 39 3.93 13.43 -17.61
C ILE A 39 3.37 12.11 -17.07
N GLY A 40 2.06 11.88 -17.17
CA GLY A 40 1.43 10.63 -16.71
C GLY A 40 1.98 9.39 -17.42
N LYS A 41 2.28 9.48 -18.72
CA LYS A 41 2.93 8.38 -19.47
C LYS A 41 4.36 8.11 -18.99
N LEU A 42 5.14 9.16 -18.73
CA LEU A 42 6.50 9.02 -18.20
C LEU A 42 6.50 8.44 -16.78
N GLU A 43 5.62 8.90 -15.89
CA GLU A 43 5.47 8.33 -14.55
C GLU A 43 5.11 6.83 -14.61
N GLN A 44 4.24 6.41 -15.53
CA GLN A 44 3.89 5.01 -15.73
C GLN A 44 5.08 4.17 -16.23
N GLN A 45 5.91 4.73 -17.12
CA GLN A 45 7.14 4.07 -17.58
C GLN A 45 8.17 3.94 -16.45
N GLU A 46 8.34 4.99 -15.63
CA GLU A 46 9.19 4.95 -14.42
C GLU A 46 8.72 3.90 -13.42
N LEU A 47 7.42 3.78 -13.20
CA LEU A 47 6.79 2.75 -12.36
C LEU A 47 7.09 1.34 -12.85
N GLN A 48 7.04 1.09 -14.16
CA GLN A 48 7.32 -0.22 -14.75
C GLN A 48 8.79 -0.64 -14.57
N LEU A 49 9.71 0.31 -14.51
CA LEU A 49 11.14 0.08 -14.30
C LEU A 49 11.50 -0.09 -12.81
N PHE A 50 10.56 0.16 -11.89
CA PHE A 50 10.87 0.22 -10.47
C PHE A 50 11.03 -1.17 -9.80
N GLN A 51 12.27 -1.54 -9.50
CA GLN A 51 12.63 -2.75 -8.72
C GLN A 51 13.01 -2.46 -7.24
N GLY A 52 12.91 -1.20 -6.78
CA GLY A 52 13.38 -0.73 -5.48
C GLY A 52 12.41 -0.89 -4.30
N ARG A 53 12.83 -0.45 -3.10
CA ARG A 53 12.02 -0.47 -1.86
C ARG A 53 11.02 0.69 -1.76
N GLU A 54 11.38 1.86 -2.30
CA GLU A 54 10.61 3.09 -2.18
C GLU A 54 10.87 4.02 -3.38
N LEU A 55 9.81 4.51 -4.01
CA LEU A 55 9.83 5.51 -5.08
C LEU A 55 8.90 6.65 -4.66
N GLN A 56 9.32 7.89 -4.84
CA GLN A 56 8.48 9.06 -4.58
C GLN A 56 8.53 9.98 -5.79
N THR A 57 7.37 10.23 -6.40
CA THR A 57 7.14 11.25 -7.42
C THR A 57 6.61 12.53 -6.76
N ALA A 58 6.38 13.58 -7.54
CA ALA A 58 5.85 14.85 -7.04
C ALA A 58 4.48 14.72 -6.36
N ALA A 59 3.64 13.79 -6.83
CA ALA A 59 2.29 13.58 -6.29
C ALA A 59 2.17 12.29 -5.47
N TRP A 60 3.04 11.30 -5.66
CA TRP A 60 2.81 9.95 -5.14
C TRP A 60 4.05 9.29 -4.56
N LYS A 61 3.87 8.60 -3.45
CA LYS A 61 4.87 7.78 -2.77
C LYS A 61 4.47 6.30 -2.85
N TYR A 62 5.30 5.52 -3.52
CA TYR A 62 5.17 4.08 -3.71
C TYR A 62 6.16 3.35 -2.81
N VAL A 63 5.67 2.49 -1.93
CA VAL A 63 6.52 1.69 -1.03
C VAL A 63 6.24 0.21 -1.28
N ARG A 64 7.26 -0.51 -1.78
CA ARG A 64 7.21 -1.97 -1.93
C ARG A 64 7.82 -2.61 -0.69
N THR A 65 6.96 -3.12 0.18
CA THR A 65 7.42 -3.79 1.39
C THR A 65 7.56 -5.28 1.10
N LYS A 66 8.83 -5.72 0.95
CA LYS A 66 9.15 -7.14 0.88
C LYS A 66 8.78 -7.81 2.19
N SER A 67 8.17 -8.98 2.09
CA SER A 67 7.79 -9.78 3.23
C SER A 67 9.03 -10.07 4.08
N ASN A 68 8.96 -9.84 5.39
CA ASN A 68 10.09 -10.07 6.30
C ASN A 68 9.71 -11.17 7.29
N PRO A 69 10.28 -12.39 7.16
CA PRO A 69 9.92 -13.52 8.02
C PRO A 69 10.39 -13.31 9.47
N ASN A 70 11.37 -12.43 9.70
CA ASN A 70 11.92 -12.15 11.02
C ASN A 70 11.11 -11.09 11.79
N LYS A 71 9.96 -10.66 11.26
CA LYS A 71 9.05 -9.71 11.93
C LYS A 71 7.69 -10.35 12.15
N ALA A 72 7.25 -10.44 13.41
CA ALA A 72 5.98 -11.04 13.82
C ALA A 72 4.76 -10.50 13.06
N SER A 73 4.75 -9.21 12.71
CA SER A 73 3.66 -8.55 11.98
C SER A 73 3.41 -9.10 10.56
N TRP A 74 4.39 -9.82 9.98
CA TRP A 74 4.29 -10.47 8.67
C TRP A 74 3.69 -11.87 8.71
N TRP A 75 3.38 -12.39 9.89
CA TRP A 75 2.74 -13.70 10.03
C TRP A 75 1.25 -13.53 10.32
N LYS A 76 0.41 -14.26 9.58
CA LYS A 76 -1.00 -14.47 9.90
C LYS A 76 -1.11 -15.87 10.49
N VAL A 77 -1.52 -15.96 11.75
CA VAL A 77 -1.72 -17.23 12.45
C VAL A 77 -3.23 -17.44 12.58
N VAL A 78 -3.71 -18.60 12.15
CA VAL A 78 -5.13 -18.99 12.18
C VAL A 78 -5.24 -20.33 12.88
N LYS A 79 -6.25 -20.50 13.73
CA LYS A 79 -6.52 -21.78 14.39
C LYS A 79 -6.88 -22.84 13.36
N THR A 80 -6.47 -24.08 13.56
CA THR A 80 -6.93 -25.19 12.72
C THR A 80 -8.39 -25.51 13.03
N ASP A 81 -9.25 -25.56 12.00
CA ASP A 81 -10.72 -25.49 12.10
C ASP A 81 -11.40 -26.59 12.93
N LYS A 82 -10.68 -27.63 13.37
CA LYS A 82 -11.26 -28.80 14.06
C LYS A 82 -10.72 -29.06 15.47
N THR A 83 -9.73 -28.31 15.96
CA THR A 83 -9.12 -28.61 17.27
C THR A 83 -9.93 -28.02 18.42
N LYS A 84 -10.28 -28.84 19.43
CA LYS A 84 -11.09 -28.38 20.57
C LYS A 84 -10.30 -27.37 21.40
N PRO A 85 -10.93 -26.32 21.98
CA PRO A 85 -10.24 -25.33 22.80
C PRO A 85 -9.37 -25.94 23.92
N LYS A 86 -9.86 -26.99 24.59
CA LYS A 86 -9.10 -27.70 25.64
C LYS A 86 -7.80 -28.33 25.12
N GLU A 87 -7.84 -28.95 23.95
CA GLU A 87 -6.66 -29.55 23.31
C GLU A 87 -5.66 -28.47 22.89
N VAL A 88 -6.15 -27.30 22.44
CA VAL A 88 -5.28 -26.16 22.13
C VAL A 88 -4.56 -25.65 23.37
N VAL A 89 -5.28 -25.45 24.47
CA VAL A 89 -4.70 -24.96 25.72
C VAL A 89 -3.68 -25.96 26.26
N GLN A 90 -3.98 -27.27 26.21
CA GLN A 90 -3.04 -28.30 26.65
C GLN A 90 -1.73 -28.27 25.86
N VAL A 91 -1.81 -28.30 24.53
CA VAL A 91 -0.60 -28.28 23.67
C VAL A 91 0.20 -26.99 23.86
N LEU A 92 -0.45 -25.85 24.06
CA LEU A 92 0.26 -24.60 24.35
C LEU A 92 0.88 -24.61 25.76
N ALA A 93 0.25 -25.24 26.75
CA ALA A 93 0.77 -25.37 28.12
C ALA A 93 2.05 -26.19 28.14
N ASP A 94 2.04 -27.28 27.38
CA ASP A 94 3.15 -28.22 27.29
C ASP A 94 4.38 -27.58 26.61
N ILE A 95 4.18 -26.55 25.77
CA ILE A 95 5.25 -25.79 25.11
C ILE A 95 5.72 -24.61 25.97
N ASP A 96 4.79 -23.72 26.34
CA ASP A 96 5.08 -22.52 27.14
C ASP A 96 3.80 -21.96 27.76
N VAL A 97 3.71 -21.97 29.09
CA VAL A 97 2.54 -21.50 29.85
C VAL A 97 2.22 -20.03 29.53
N ASN A 98 3.19 -19.21 29.12
CA ASN A 98 2.96 -17.81 28.77
C ASN A 98 2.13 -17.63 27.48
N LEU A 99 1.96 -18.68 26.68
CA LEU A 99 1.09 -18.70 25.51
C LEU A 99 -0.40 -18.78 25.87
N ILE A 100 -0.71 -19.08 27.13
CA ILE A 100 -2.08 -19.26 27.64
C ILE A 100 -2.56 -17.98 28.34
N LYS A 101 -3.59 -17.36 27.77
CA LYS A 101 -4.46 -16.41 28.47
C LYS A 101 -5.90 -16.92 28.38
N ARG A 102 -6.88 -16.12 28.83
CA ARG A 102 -8.32 -16.41 28.67
C ARG A 102 -8.67 -16.82 27.23
N GLU A 103 -7.90 -16.31 26.26
CA GLU A 103 -7.76 -16.81 24.88
C GLU A 103 -6.27 -17.00 24.54
N PRO A 104 -5.90 -17.89 23.61
CA PRO A 104 -4.50 -18.12 23.21
C PRO A 104 -3.79 -16.86 22.69
N ASP A 105 -2.53 -16.60 23.12
CA ASP A 105 -1.79 -15.41 22.71
C ASP A 105 -1.19 -15.54 21.29
N VAL A 106 -2.02 -15.23 20.29
CA VAL A 106 -1.63 -15.25 18.88
C VAL A 106 -0.45 -14.31 18.57
N SER A 107 -0.25 -13.24 19.36
CA SER A 107 0.88 -12.32 19.16
C SER A 107 2.20 -12.95 19.59
N ALA A 108 2.19 -13.70 20.69
CA ALA A 108 3.34 -14.48 21.14
C ALA A 108 3.70 -15.58 20.12
N ILE A 109 2.70 -16.31 19.57
CA ILE A 109 2.94 -17.32 18.53
C ILE A 109 3.64 -16.70 17.31
N LYS A 110 3.19 -15.53 16.83
CA LYS A 110 3.85 -14.83 15.71
C LYS A 110 5.30 -14.41 16.02
N ARG A 111 5.58 -14.08 17.28
CA ARG A 111 6.91 -13.71 17.75
C ARG A 111 7.85 -14.92 17.71
N TYR A 112 7.41 -16.06 18.24
CA TYR A 112 8.19 -17.30 18.19
C TYR A 112 8.40 -17.85 16.77
N VAL A 113 7.48 -17.60 15.85
CA VAL A 113 7.73 -17.87 14.42
C VAL A 113 8.81 -16.94 13.85
N ALA A 114 8.79 -15.65 14.21
CA ALA A 114 9.77 -14.69 13.74
C ALA A 114 11.18 -14.88 14.34
N GLU A 115 11.25 -15.38 15.57
CA GLU A 115 12.49 -15.71 16.29
C GLU A 115 13.07 -17.09 15.87
N GLY A 116 12.32 -17.89 15.12
CA GLY A 116 12.77 -19.18 14.61
C GLY A 116 12.52 -20.39 15.52
N ARG A 117 11.93 -20.18 16.72
CA ARG A 117 11.50 -21.25 17.63
C ARG A 117 10.37 -22.09 17.03
N PHE A 118 9.44 -21.46 16.31
CA PHE A 118 8.38 -22.17 15.60
C PHE A 118 8.64 -22.18 14.09
N ILE A 119 8.83 -23.36 13.53
CA ILE A 119 9.06 -23.55 12.08
C ILE A 119 7.72 -23.77 11.38
N VAL A 120 7.55 -23.10 10.23
CA VAL A 120 6.39 -23.27 9.34
C VAL A 120 6.69 -24.33 8.29
N ARG A 121 5.95 -25.43 8.29
CA ARG A 121 6.01 -26.51 7.29
C ARG A 121 5.02 -26.28 6.14
N GLU A 122 5.05 -27.17 5.15
CA GLU A 122 4.11 -27.16 4.03
C GLU A 122 2.65 -27.13 4.51
N GLY A 123 1.82 -26.33 3.84
CA GLY A 123 0.43 -26.08 4.27
C GLY A 123 0.29 -25.17 5.49
N GLY A 124 1.37 -24.58 6.01
CA GLY A 124 1.36 -23.61 7.09
C GLY A 124 1.37 -24.19 8.50
N GLN A 125 1.59 -25.51 8.64
CA GLN A 125 1.65 -26.17 9.94
C GLN A 125 2.81 -25.64 10.78
N LEU A 126 2.58 -25.41 12.08
CA LEU A 126 3.59 -24.94 13.01
C LEU A 126 4.16 -26.09 13.83
N ILE A 127 5.49 -26.16 13.90
CA ILE A 127 6.22 -27.12 14.72
C ILE A 127 7.18 -26.35 15.64
N ASP A 128 7.14 -26.66 16.93
CA ASP A 128 8.13 -26.15 17.87
C ASP A 128 9.46 -26.90 17.75
N THR A 129 10.57 -26.17 17.67
CA THR A 129 11.91 -26.77 17.53
C THR A 129 12.45 -27.35 18.81
N GLU A 130 11.98 -26.87 19.96
CA GLU A 130 12.48 -27.31 21.26
C GLU A 130 11.81 -28.63 21.70
N THR A 131 10.49 -28.71 21.56
CA THR A 131 9.71 -29.89 21.98
C THR A 131 9.37 -30.85 20.85
N GLY A 132 9.49 -30.42 19.58
CA GLY A 132 9.03 -31.18 18.42
C GLY A 132 7.52 -31.24 18.26
N MET A 133 6.75 -30.55 19.11
CA MET A 133 5.30 -30.60 19.11
C MET A 133 4.68 -29.83 17.94
N VAL A 134 3.57 -30.36 17.42
CA VAL A 134 2.77 -29.71 16.37
C VAL A 134 1.74 -28.80 17.02
N LEU A 135 1.79 -27.51 16.70
CA LEU A 135 0.81 -26.56 17.21
C LEU A 135 -0.51 -26.68 16.44
N PRO A 136 -1.66 -26.52 17.11
CA PRO A 136 -2.99 -26.53 16.49
C PRO A 136 -3.33 -25.19 15.80
N TYR A 137 -2.31 -24.55 15.24
CA TYR A 137 -2.37 -23.29 14.51
C TYR A 137 -1.61 -23.42 13.19
N ARG A 138 -2.08 -22.66 12.20
CA ARG A 138 -1.39 -22.50 10.93
C ARG A 138 -0.87 -21.09 10.78
N ALA A 139 0.39 -20.95 10.41
CA ALA A 139 0.99 -19.68 10.04
C ALA A 139 1.07 -19.56 8.52
N LYS A 140 0.60 -18.44 7.99
CA LYS A 140 0.82 -18.02 6.61
C LYS A 140 1.58 -16.70 6.60
N ARG A 141 2.67 -16.68 5.86
CA ARG A 141 3.42 -15.45 5.60
C ARG A 141 2.56 -14.51 4.75
N LYS A 142 2.46 -13.25 5.16
CA LYS A 142 1.80 -12.22 4.36
C LYS A 142 2.63 -11.98 3.10
N ALA A 143 1.94 -11.90 1.96
CA ALA A 143 2.55 -11.58 0.68
C ALA A 143 3.13 -10.16 0.70
N ASP A 144 4.09 -9.92 -0.19
CA ASP A 144 4.62 -8.58 -0.44
C ASP A 144 3.48 -7.59 -0.69
N LYS A 145 3.62 -6.39 -0.15
CA LYS A 145 2.61 -5.34 -0.25
C LYS A 145 3.19 -4.13 -0.99
N LEU A 146 2.50 -3.70 -2.06
CA LEU A 146 2.68 -2.38 -2.64
C LEU A 146 1.73 -1.41 -1.92
N THR A 147 2.26 -0.33 -1.36
CA THR A 147 1.47 0.73 -0.74
C THR A 147 1.68 2.02 -1.53
N VAL A 148 0.59 2.66 -1.92
CA VAL A 148 0.58 3.95 -2.63
C VAL A 148 0.01 5.00 -1.69
N LYS A 149 0.69 6.13 -1.53
CA LYS A 149 0.24 7.28 -0.74
C LYS A 149 0.40 8.56 -1.54
N ALA A 150 -0.52 9.49 -1.42
CA ALA A 150 -0.31 10.84 -1.93
C ALA A 150 0.80 11.53 -1.12
N VAL A 151 1.61 12.36 -1.78
CA VAL A 151 2.53 13.27 -1.10
C VAL A 151 1.71 14.49 -0.69
N GLU A 152 1.62 14.76 0.62
CA GLU A 152 0.97 15.99 1.12
C GLU A 152 1.79 17.19 0.63
N ALA A 153 1.09 18.18 0.05
CA ALA A 153 1.66 19.38 -0.55
C ALA A 153 2.09 20.42 0.49
#